data_AF-A0A382SWX7-F1
#
_entry.id   AF-A0A382SWX7-F1
#
_cell.length_a   1.000
_cell.length_b   1.000
_cell.length_c   1.000
_cell.angle_alpha   90.00
_cell.angle_beta   90.00
_cell.angle_gamma   90.00
#
_symmetry.space_group_name_H-M   'P 1'
#
loop_
_entity.id
_entity.type
_entity.pdbx_description
1 polymer ?
#
loop_
_entity_poly.entity_id
_entity_poly.type
_entity_poly.pdbx_seq_one_letter_code
_entity_poly.pdbx_strand_id
1 'polypeptide(L)'
;LPHTATVAKDLCVVHSAFTEAINHDPAVTYIQTGSQVPGRPSLGAWLSYGLGSMNEDLPNYVVMHAKSKHAEQSLFSRLWGTGFMPSDHQGILLRSQGDPVLYLSNPKGVSRDDRRAQLDALSVLNGEHHKSFGDPEVLARLRQHEMAYRMQASVPELMDLSKEPESTFELYGKEARQPGSFAACCLNARRLAERGVRNIQVFHRGWDAHGGLPREHENQCKDVDQGCAALIKDLKQRGLLKDTLVVWGGEFGRTAYCQGKLTRENYGRDHHPRCFTIWMAGGGVKPGVTYGQTDDYAYNIADADG
;
A
#
# COMPACT_ATOMS: atom_id res chain seq x y z
N LEU A 1 4.71 13.66 -16.06
CA LEU A 1 3.73 12.59 -15.77
C LEU A 1 2.66 12.57 -16.86
N PRO A 2 3.00 12.16 -18.10
CA PRO A 2 2.05 12.12 -19.21
C PRO A 2 0.82 11.22 -18.97
N HIS A 3 0.96 10.11 -18.24
CA HIS A 3 -0.18 9.21 -18.00
C HIS A 3 -1.12 9.78 -16.93
N THR A 4 -0.57 10.26 -15.80
CA THR A 4 -1.35 10.88 -14.72
C THR A 4 -2.13 12.11 -15.22
N ALA A 5 -1.57 12.87 -16.15
CA ALA A 5 -2.27 14.01 -16.76
C ALA A 5 -3.61 13.61 -17.41
N THR A 6 -3.73 12.37 -17.93
CA THR A 6 -4.97 11.89 -18.57
C THR A 6 -6.11 11.58 -17.59
N VAL A 7 -5.81 11.51 -16.28
CA VAL A 7 -6.80 11.31 -15.21
C VAL A 7 -6.93 12.53 -14.31
N ALA A 8 -6.33 13.68 -14.65
CA ALA A 8 -6.34 14.88 -13.80
C ALA A 8 -7.76 15.34 -13.41
N LYS A 9 -8.74 15.14 -14.29
CA LYS A 9 -10.15 15.45 -14.02
C LYS A 9 -10.81 14.53 -13.00
N ASP A 10 -10.20 13.40 -12.68
CA ASP A 10 -10.65 12.43 -11.67
C ASP A 10 -9.97 12.67 -10.31
N LEU A 11 -8.92 13.50 -10.25
CA LEU A 11 -8.11 13.72 -9.05
C LEU A 11 -8.63 14.92 -8.25
N CYS A 12 -8.56 14.80 -6.93
CA CYS A 12 -8.50 15.91 -6.00
C CYS A 12 -7.04 16.07 -5.56
N VAL A 13 -6.43 17.21 -5.87
CA VAL A 13 -5.04 17.50 -5.51
C VAL A 13 -5.02 18.36 -4.26
N VAL A 14 -4.34 17.92 -3.21
CA VAL A 14 -4.23 18.66 -1.94
C VAL A 14 -2.83 19.23 -1.84
N HIS A 15 -2.69 20.55 -1.76
CA HIS A 15 -1.40 21.24 -1.60
C HIS A 15 -1.07 21.62 -0.15
N SER A 16 -2.04 21.53 0.75
CA SER A 16 -1.93 21.87 2.17
C SER A 16 -1.62 20.67 3.09
N ALA A 17 -1.15 19.53 2.55
CA ALA A 17 -0.74 18.41 3.39
C ALA A 17 0.54 18.73 4.17
N PHE A 18 0.59 18.37 5.45
CA PHE A 18 1.77 18.57 6.29
C PHE A 18 1.91 17.43 7.31
N THR A 19 3.13 17.28 7.84
CA THR A 19 3.45 16.43 8.98
C THR A 19 4.41 17.17 9.93
N GLU A 20 4.60 16.65 11.14
CA GLU A 20 5.55 17.23 12.10
C GLU A 20 6.92 16.54 12.06
N ALA A 21 6.96 15.31 11.55
CA ALA A 21 8.15 14.48 11.56
C ALA A 21 9.09 14.88 10.42
N ILE A 22 10.35 15.14 10.76
CA ILE A 22 11.39 15.44 9.76
C ILE A 22 12.16 14.19 9.33
N ASN A 23 12.11 13.09 10.07
CA ASN A 23 12.82 11.85 9.73
C ASN A 23 11.86 10.80 9.20
N HIS A 24 12.31 10.00 8.23
CA HIS A 24 11.45 9.02 7.56
C HIS A 24 10.81 8.02 8.51
N ASP A 25 11.57 7.40 9.42
CA ASP A 25 11.01 6.35 10.29
C ASP A 25 9.87 6.90 11.21
N PRO A 26 10.03 8.03 11.92
CA PRO A 26 8.93 8.70 12.61
C PRO A 26 7.79 9.15 11.69
N ALA A 27 8.09 9.68 10.50
CA ALA A 27 7.10 10.23 9.58
C ALA A 27 6.23 9.14 8.93
N VAL A 28 6.84 8.04 8.48
CA VAL A 28 6.12 6.87 7.96
C VAL A 28 5.31 6.22 9.10
N THR A 29 5.84 6.17 10.32
CA THR A 29 5.05 5.71 11.48
C THR A 29 3.84 6.59 11.71
N TYR A 30 4.00 7.91 11.59
CA TYR A 30 2.93 8.88 11.78
C TYR A 30 1.81 8.73 10.76
N ILE A 31 2.12 8.70 9.45
CA ILE A 31 1.07 8.54 8.43
C ILE A 31 0.38 7.19 8.50
N GLN A 32 1.06 6.16 9.02
CA GLN A 32 0.49 4.83 9.15
C GLN A 32 -0.31 4.65 10.43
N THR A 33 0.03 5.31 11.54
CA THR A 33 -0.53 4.99 12.87
C THR A 33 -1.10 6.20 13.63
N GLY A 34 -0.97 7.40 13.08
CA GLY A 34 -1.28 8.67 13.76
C GLY A 34 -0.29 9.07 14.85
N SER A 35 0.86 8.40 14.97
CA SER A 35 1.86 8.63 16.01
C SER A 35 3.28 8.51 15.45
N GLN A 36 4.17 9.39 15.89
CA GLN A 36 5.61 9.29 15.56
C GLN A 36 6.30 8.18 16.37
N VAL A 37 5.71 7.79 17.52
CA VAL A 37 6.20 6.71 18.39
C VAL A 37 5.56 5.38 17.97
N PRO A 38 6.35 4.31 17.77
CA PRO A 38 5.83 2.98 17.44
C PRO A 38 4.90 2.39 18.52
N GLY A 39 4.02 1.47 18.13
CA GLY A 39 3.18 0.68 19.04
C GLY A 39 1.68 0.93 18.92
N ARG A 40 1.26 1.97 18.18
CA ARG A 40 -0.14 2.18 17.83
C ARG A 40 -0.56 1.31 16.65
N PRO A 41 -1.84 0.89 16.57
CA PRO A 41 -2.34 0.19 15.42
C PRO A 41 -2.27 1.05 14.16
N SER A 42 -1.97 0.40 13.03
CA SER A 42 -1.98 1.07 11.73
C SER A 42 -3.39 1.41 11.24
N LEU A 43 -3.49 2.35 10.30
CA LEU A 43 -4.73 2.73 9.62
C LEU A 43 -5.43 1.50 9.04
N GLY A 44 -4.68 0.62 8.39
CA GLY A 44 -5.23 -0.62 7.85
C GLY A 44 -5.79 -1.56 8.90
N ALA A 45 -5.17 -1.64 10.07
CA ALA A 45 -5.71 -2.41 11.19
C ALA A 45 -7.02 -1.78 11.71
N TRP A 46 -7.09 -0.45 11.81
CA TRP A 46 -8.32 0.25 12.21
C TRP A 46 -9.46 0.05 11.21
N LEU A 47 -9.17 0.12 9.91
CA LEU A 47 -10.14 -0.15 8.86
C LEU A 47 -10.62 -1.61 8.88
N SER A 48 -9.69 -2.56 9.08
CA SER A 48 -10.02 -3.98 9.23
C SER A 48 -10.93 -4.23 10.44
N TYR A 49 -10.62 -3.60 11.58
CA TYR A 49 -11.42 -3.70 12.80
C TYR A 49 -12.80 -3.07 12.67
N GLY A 50 -12.86 -1.82 12.18
CA GLY A 50 -14.09 -1.03 12.15
C GLY A 50 -15.06 -1.39 11.02
N LEU A 51 -14.55 -1.84 9.87
CA LEU A 51 -15.36 -2.10 8.66
C LEU A 51 -15.58 -3.60 8.38
N GLY A 52 -14.89 -4.47 9.11
CA GLY A 52 -14.95 -5.92 8.91
C GLY A 52 -14.50 -6.36 7.52
N SER A 53 -14.85 -7.60 7.14
CA SER A 53 -14.52 -8.15 5.83
C SER A 53 -15.65 -8.01 4.81
N MET A 54 -15.28 -7.92 3.52
CA MET A 54 -16.20 -8.10 2.38
C MET A 54 -15.94 -9.40 1.61
N ASN A 55 -15.02 -10.23 2.09
CA ASN A 55 -14.60 -11.45 1.42
C ASN A 55 -14.21 -12.52 2.46
N GLU A 56 -14.24 -13.79 2.11
CA GLU A 56 -13.89 -14.85 3.06
C GLU A 56 -12.48 -15.39 2.86
N ASP A 57 -11.93 -15.22 1.67
CA ASP A 57 -10.74 -15.96 1.21
C ASP A 57 -9.43 -15.17 1.23
N LEU A 58 -9.48 -13.85 1.45
CA LEU A 58 -8.32 -12.97 1.46
C LEU A 58 -8.25 -12.12 2.75
N PRO A 59 -7.05 -11.66 3.12
CA PRO A 59 -6.91 -10.72 4.23
C PRO A 59 -7.65 -9.40 3.95
N ASN A 60 -8.21 -8.79 5.00
CA ASN A 60 -8.82 -7.46 4.92
C ASN A 60 -7.80 -6.35 4.65
N TYR A 61 -6.56 -6.57 5.08
CA TYR A 61 -5.47 -5.62 4.99
C TYR A 61 -4.26 -6.27 4.33
N VAL A 62 -3.96 -5.82 3.11
CA VAL A 62 -2.83 -6.28 2.30
C VAL A 62 -1.81 -5.17 2.12
N VAL A 63 -0.54 -5.54 2.21
CA VAL A 63 0.60 -4.67 1.94
C VAL A 63 1.43 -5.28 0.82
N MET A 64 1.91 -4.46 -0.12
CA MET A 64 2.83 -4.84 -1.18
C MET A 64 4.00 -3.88 -1.22
N HIS A 65 5.20 -4.39 -1.50
CA HIS A 65 6.40 -3.59 -1.74
C HIS A 65 6.70 -3.57 -3.23
N ALA A 66 6.61 -2.41 -3.85
CA ALA A 66 7.11 -2.18 -5.19
C ALA A 66 8.63 -1.96 -5.14
N LYS A 67 9.35 -2.53 -6.12
CA LYS A 67 10.79 -2.34 -6.28
C LYS A 67 11.08 -0.92 -6.75
N SER A 68 12.11 -0.30 -6.19
CA SER A 68 12.76 0.88 -6.76
C SER A 68 14.16 0.52 -7.28
N LYS A 69 14.67 1.31 -8.22
CA LYS A 69 16.05 1.22 -8.72
C LYS A 69 17.07 1.96 -7.85
N HIS A 70 16.60 2.72 -6.86
CA HIS A 70 17.42 3.58 -6.00
C HIS A 70 17.55 2.99 -4.60
N ALA A 71 18.52 3.50 -3.82
CA ALA A 71 18.73 3.05 -2.45
C ALA A 71 17.44 3.19 -1.64
N GLU A 72 17.12 2.14 -0.90
CA GLU A 72 15.84 2.02 -0.23
C GLU A 72 16.05 2.01 1.28
N GLN A 73 15.32 2.87 1.98
CA GLN A 73 15.22 2.75 3.43
C GLN A 73 14.44 1.50 3.81
N SER A 74 14.78 0.91 4.96
CA SER A 74 14.10 -0.29 5.45
C SER A 74 12.67 0.03 5.84
N LEU A 75 11.74 -0.86 5.45
CA LEU A 75 10.38 -0.87 5.96
C LEU A 75 10.26 -1.94 7.03
N PHE A 76 9.62 -1.58 8.14
CA PHE A 76 9.44 -2.47 9.28
C PHE A 76 7.99 -2.92 9.36
N SER A 77 7.76 -4.19 9.72
CA SER A 77 6.40 -4.76 9.79
C SER A 77 5.46 -4.04 10.74
N ARG A 78 6.00 -3.33 11.74
CA ARG A 78 5.25 -2.44 12.64
C ARG A 78 4.44 -1.35 11.92
N LEU A 79 4.81 -0.97 10.69
CA LEU A 79 4.10 0.03 9.89
C LEU A 79 2.71 -0.44 9.45
N TRP A 80 2.48 -1.75 9.41
CA TRP A 80 1.18 -2.37 9.14
C TRP A 80 0.74 -3.31 10.26
N GLY A 81 1.20 -3.00 11.49
CA GLY A 81 0.90 -3.78 12.68
C GLY A 81 -0.47 -3.47 13.30
N THR A 82 -0.90 -4.36 14.20
CA THR A 82 -2.13 -4.19 14.99
C THR A 82 -1.91 -3.42 16.29
N GLY A 83 -0.67 -3.20 16.73
CA GLY A 83 -0.39 -2.56 18.01
C GLY A 83 -1.02 -3.35 19.17
N PHE A 84 -1.95 -2.72 19.89
CA PHE A 84 -2.73 -3.36 20.95
C PHE A 84 -4.03 -4.05 20.47
N MET A 85 -4.35 -4.00 19.17
CA MET A 85 -5.51 -4.68 18.61
C MET A 85 -5.25 -6.18 18.39
N PRO A 86 -6.33 -6.99 18.37
CA PRO A 86 -6.24 -8.42 18.06
C PRO A 86 -5.50 -8.71 16.75
N SER A 87 -4.75 -9.82 16.73
CA SER A 87 -3.80 -10.15 15.66
C SER A 87 -4.46 -10.52 14.33
N ASP A 88 -5.78 -10.76 14.29
CA ASP A 88 -6.56 -10.97 13.08
C ASP A 88 -6.71 -9.72 12.20
N HIS A 89 -6.37 -8.53 12.71
CA HIS A 89 -6.32 -7.28 11.94
C HIS A 89 -4.92 -6.97 11.37
N GLN A 90 -3.97 -7.89 11.51
CA GLN A 90 -2.59 -7.71 11.06
C GLN A 90 -2.53 -7.55 9.53
N GLY A 91 -1.80 -6.53 9.07
CA GLY A 91 -1.50 -6.39 7.66
C GLY A 91 -0.66 -7.56 7.17
N ILE A 92 -1.06 -8.16 6.05
CA ILE A 92 -0.35 -9.26 5.42
C ILE A 92 0.49 -8.71 4.27
N LEU A 93 1.81 -8.87 4.38
CA LEU A 93 2.72 -8.55 3.29
C LEU A 93 2.60 -9.61 2.19
N LEU A 94 1.99 -9.22 1.07
CA LEU A 94 2.09 -9.97 -0.17
C LEU A 94 3.40 -9.59 -0.86
N ARG A 95 4.34 -10.52 -0.86
CA ARG A 95 5.59 -10.40 -1.59
C ARG A 95 5.27 -10.23 -3.06
N SER A 96 5.89 -9.22 -3.64
CA SER A 96 5.68 -8.85 -5.03
C SER A 96 6.49 -9.72 -6.00
N GLN A 97 7.35 -10.62 -5.48
CA GLN A 97 8.08 -11.63 -6.23
C GLN A 97 8.28 -12.91 -5.41
N GLY A 98 8.30 -14.06 -6.10
CA GLY A 98 8.46 -15.38 -5.49
C GLY A 98 7.15 -15.81 -4.82
N ASP A 99 7.24 -16.55 -3.71
CA ASP A 99 6.07 -16.92 -2.93
C ASP A 99 5.40 -15.66 -2.36
N PRO A 100 4.17 -15.33 -2.79
CA PRO A 100 3.49 -14.09 -2.37
C PRO A 100 3.26 -14.05 -0.87
N VAL A 101 3.00 -15.21 -0.25
CA VAL A 101 3.01 -15.38 1.19
C VAL A 101 3.97 -16.52 1.51
N LEU A 102 4.94 -16.25 2.37
CA LEU A 102 5.92 -17.25 2.77
C LEU A 102 5.24 -18.44 3.43
N TYR A 103 5.67 -19.65 3.06
CA TYR A 103 5.15 -20.91 3.61
C TYR A 103 3.64 -21.13 3.41
N LEU A 104 3.04 -20.44 2.45
CA LEU A 104 1.63 -20.63 2.12
C LEU A 104 1.41 -21.95 1.37
N SER A 105 2.32 -22.32 0.48
CA SER A 105 2.23 -23.59 -0.26
C SER A 105 2.53 -24.79 0.63
N ASN A 106 1.84 -25.91 0.39
CA ASN A 106 2.16 -27.16 1.08
C ASN A 106 3.54 -27.69 0.64
N PRO A 107 4.36 -28.20 1.58
CA PRO A 107 5.62 -28.83 1.23
C PRO A 107 5.39 -30.12 0.41
N LYS A 108 6.41 -30.56 -0.33
CA LYS A 108 6.33 -31.80 -1.12
C LYS A 108 5.92 -32.98 -0.23
N GLY A 109 4.90 -33.72 -0.66
CA GLY A 109 4.36 -34.87 0.08
C GLY A 109 3.22 -34.55 1.05
N VAL A 110 2.84 -33.27 1.22
CA VAL A 110 1.66 -32.88 2.00
C VAL A 110 0.54 -32.49 1.05
N SER A 111 -0.54 -33.28 1.06
CA SER A 111 -1.73 -32.97 0.28
C SER A 111 -2.57 -31.86 0.93
N ARG A 112 -3.54 -31.33 0.19
CA ARG A 112 -4.50 -30.35 0.72
C ARG A 112 -5.40 -30.97 1.81
N ASP A 113 -5.69 -32.27 1.70
CA ASP A 113 -6.50 -33.00 2.68
C ASP A 113 -5.71 -33.25 3.96
N ASP A 114 -4.41 -33.57 3.85
CA ASP A 114 -3.51 -33.69 5.01
C ASP A 114 -3.45 -32.37 5.78
N ARG A 115 -3.34 -31.24 5.06
CA ARG A 115 -3.32 -29.91 5.66
C ARG A 115 -4.65 -29.58 6.35
N ARG A 116 -5.79 -29.92 5.74
CA ARG A 116 -7.12 -29.72 6.34
C ARG A 116 -7.26 -30.51 7.65
N ALA A 117 -6.89 -31.80 7.63
CA ALA A 117 -6.93 -32.65 8.81
C ALA A 117 -6.02 -32.14 9.94
N GLN A 118 -4.83 -31.63 9.60
CA GLN A 118 -3.92 -31.00 10.56
C GLN A 118 -4.55 -29.76 11.22
N LEU A 119 -5.21 -28.91 10.43
CA LEU A 119 -5.86 -27.70 10.93
C LEU A 119 -7.09 -28.01 11.78
N ASP A 120 -7.86 -29.04 11.43
CA ASP A 120 -9.00 -29.51 12.24
C ASP A 120 -8.53 -30.00 13.61
N ALA A 121 -7.46 -30.80 13.66
CA ALA A 121 -6.86 -31.25 14.91
C ALA A 121 -6.33 -30.08 15.75
N LEU A 122 -5.65 -29.12 15.12
CA LEU A 122 -5.16 -27.91 15.78
C LEU A 122 -6.32 -27.05 16.32
N SER A 123 -7.46 -27.01 15.60
CA SER A 123 -8.67 -26.33 16.03
C SER A 123 -9.26 -26.91 17.30
N VAL A 124 -9.30 -28.24 17.41
CA VAL A 124 -9.75 -28.92 18.63
C VAL A 124 -8.83 -28.57 19.80
N LEU A 125 -7.51 -28.74 19.63
CA LEU A 125 -6.52 -28.49 20.69
C LEU A 125 -6.53 -27.04 21.19
N ASN A 126 -6.56 -26.07 20.28
CA ASN A 126 -6.66 -24.67 20.65
C ASN A 126 -8.01 -24.33 21.30
N GLY A 127 -9.11 -24.98 20.87
CA GLY A 127 -10.41 -24.84 21.52
C GLY A 127 -10.40 -25.29 22.98
N GLU A 128 -9.72 -26.40 23.28
CA GLU A 128 -9.52 -26.89 24.66
C GLU A 128 -8.61 -25.96 25.47
N HIS A 129 -7.55 -25.45 24.85
CA HIS A 129 -6.65 -24.47 25.45
C HIS A 129 -7.40 -23.17 25.80
N HIS A 130 -8.21 -22.65 24.89
CA HIS A 130 -9.01 -21.46 25.14
C HIS A 130 -10.03 -21.68 26.27
N LYS A 131 -10.67 -22.84 26.36
CA LYS A 131 -11.56 -23.18 27.49
C LYS A 131 -10.82 -23.19 28.84
N SER A 132 -9.56 -23.60 28.85
CA SER A 132 -8.75 -23.69 30.06
C SER A 132 -8.20 -22.35 30.53
N PHE A 133 -7.78 -21.48 29.59
CA PHE A 133 -7.04 -20.25 29.91
C PHE A 133 -7.80 -18.95 29.61
N GLY A 134 -8.84 -18.99 28.76
CA GLY A 134 -9.65 -17.82 28.38
C GLY A 134 -8.95 -16.79 27.51
N ASP A 135 -7.72 -17.07 27.03
CA ASP A 135 -6.95 -16.12 26.23
C ASP A 135 -7.56 -15.93 24.82
N PRO A 136 -8.02 -14.72 24.46
CA PRO A 136 -8.60 -14.45 23.14
C PRO A 136 -7.60 -14.59 21.99
N GLU A 137 -6.29 -14.51 22.24
CA GLU A 137 -5.25 -14.66 21.21
C GLU A 137 -5.26 -16.08 20.62
N VAL A 138 -5.67 -17.09 21.39
CA VAL A 138 -5.84 -18.46 20.90
C VAL A 138 -6.88 -18.53 19.79
N LEU A 139 -7.99 -17.79 19.94
CA LEU A 139 -9.03 -17.73 18.91
C LEU A 139 -8.57 -16.92 17.68
N ALA A 140 -7.77 -15.88 17.88
CA ALA A 140 -7.20 -15.10 16.77
C ALA A 140 -6.27 -15.96 15.91
N ARG A 141 -5.40 -16.76 16.54
CA ARG A 141 -4.53 -17.73 15.84
C ARG A 141 -5.32 -18.76 15.05
N LEU A 142 -6.43 -19.25 15.60
CA LEU A 142 -7.32 -20.15 14.87
C LEU A 142 -7.87 -19.52 13.60
N ARG A 143 -8.37 -18.28 13.68
CA ARG A 143 -8.85 -17.55 12.52
C ARG A 143 -7.75 -17.32 11.48
N GLN A 144 -6.53 -17.01 11.92
CA GLN A 144 -5.38 -16.84 11.04
C GLN A 144 -5.01 -18.14 10.30
N HIS A 145 -5.05 -19.29 10.98
CA HIS A 145 -4.78 -20.58 10.34
C HIS A 145 -5.82 -20.93 9.27
N GLU A 146 -7.10 -20.71 9.56
CA GLU A 146 -8.18 -20.89 8.59
C GLU A 146 -8.05 -19.95 7.39
N MET A 147 -7.73 -18.68 7.64
CA MET A 147 -7.46 -17.71 6.58
C MET A 147 -6.28 -18.16 5.71
N ALA A 148 -5.17 -18.58 6.34
CA ALA A 148 -4.01 -19.08 5.62
C ALA A 148 -4.36 -20.29 4.73
N TYR A 149 -5.22 -21.20 5.19
CA TYR A 149 -5.69 -22.34 4.38
C TYR A 149 -6.49 -21.89 3.14
N ARG A 150 -7.43 -20.95 3.29
CA ARG A 150 -8.20 -20.42 2.15
C ARG A 150 -7.32 -19.67 1.16
N MET A 151 -6.38 -18.88 1.67
CA MET A 151 -5.39 -18.18 0.86
C MET A 151 -4.54 -19.12 0.00
N GLN A 152 -4.32 -20.38 0.39
CA GLN A 152 -3.54 -21.33 -0.42
C GLN A 152 -4.13 -21.53 -1.82
N ALA A 153 -5.45 -21.41 -1.98
CA ALA A 153 -6.10 -21.48 -3.28
C ALA A 153 -6.20 -20.10 -3.95
N SER A 154 -6.57 -19.07 -3.18
CA SER A 154 -6.91 -17.76 -3.73
C SER A 154 -5.71 -16.88 -4.09
N VAL A 155 -4.61 -16.98 -3.33
CA VAL A 155 -3.41 -16.14 -3.58
C VAL A 155 -2.69 -16.51 -4.87
N PRO A 156 -2.46 -17.80 -5.21
CA PRO A 156 -1.86 -18.16 -6.49
C PRO A 156 -2.69 -17.67 -7.69
N GLU A 157 -4.02 -17.82 -7.63
CA GLU A 157 -4.93 -17.34 -8.68
C GLU A 157 -4.94 -15.81 -8.77
N LEU A 158 -4.95 -15.11 -7.64
CA LEU A 158 -4.84 -13.65 -7.58
C LEU A 158 -3.57 -13.15 -8.27
N MET A 159 -2.43 -13.80 -8.01
CA MET A 159 -1.12 -13.39 -8.50
C MET A 159 -0.81 -13.90 -9.91
N ASP A 160 -1.61 -14.82 -10.45
CA ASP A 160 -1.53 -15.29 -11.81
C ASP A 160 -2.16 -14.27 -12.79
N LEU A 161 -1.30 -13.50 -13.45
CA LEU A 161 -1.68 -12.50 -14.45
C LEU A 161 -1.78 -13.09 -15.86
N SER A 162 -1.56 -14.39 -16.07
CA SER A 162 -1.57 -15.01 -17.41
C SER A 162 -2.91 -14.92 -18.13
N LYS A 163 -4.00 -14.76 -17.36
CA LYS A 163 -5.38 -14.62 -17.87
C LYS A 163 -5.81 -13.17 -18.09
N GLU A 164 -4.98 -12.19 -17.74
CA GLU A 164 -5.29 -10.79 -18.04
C GLU A 164 -5.20 -10.53 -19.55
N PRO A 165 -6.17 -9.82 -20.16
CA PRO A 165 -6.12 -9.51 -21.58
C PRO A 165 -4.97 -8.56 -21.90
N GLU A 166 -4.52 -8.55 -23.16
CA GLU A 166 -3.44 -7.67 -23.62
C GLU A 166 -3.74 -6.18 -23.34
N SER A 167 -5.00 -5.78 -23.47
CA SER A 167 -5.47 -4.43 -23.17
C SER A 167 -5.16 -3.98 -21.73
N THR A 168 -5.11 -4.91 -20.76
CA THR A 168 -4.68 -4.61 -19.39
C THR A 168 -3.20 -4.21 -19.37
N PHE A 169 -2.35 -4.93 -20.10
CA PHE A 169 -0.91 -4.64 -20.16
C PHE A 169 -0.59 -3.41 -21.02
N GLU A 170 -1.43 -3.09 -22.00
CA GLU A 170 -1.37 -1.81 -22.71
C GLU A 170 -1.70 -0.64 -21.78
N LEU A 171 -2.73 -0.81 -20.93
CA LEU A 171 -3.16 0.21 -19.97
C LEU A 171 -2.10 0.45 -18.88
N TYR A 172 -1.66 -0.61 -18.18
CA TYR A 172 -0.69 -0.53 -17.08
C TYR A 172 0.77 -0.43 -17.55
N GLY A 173 1.04 -0.76 -18.80
CA GLY A 173 2.37 -0.79 -19.38
C GLY A 173 3.07 -2.15 -19.22
N LYS A 174 4.12 -2.35 -20.04
CA LYS A 174 4.91 -3.60 -20.07
C LYS A 174 5.48 -4.02 -18.71
N GLU A 175 5.76 -3.05 -17.84
CA GLU A 175 6.29 -3.29 -16.50
C GLU A 175 5.29 -4.06 -15.63
N ALA A 176 3.98 -4.02 -15.91
CA ALA A 176 2.98 -4.81 -15.20
C ALA A 176 3.16 -6.33 -15.38
N ARG A 177 3.91 -6.76 -16.40
CA ARG A 177 4.31 -8.16 -16.59
C ARG A 177 5.47 -8.59 -15.70
N GLN A 178 6.16 -7.64 -15.07
CA GLN A 178 7.33 -7.92 -14.24
C GLN A 178 6.92 -7.97 -12.76
N PRO A 179 6.97 -9.14 -12.11
CA PRO A 179 6.67 -9.26 -10.69
C PRO A 179 7.57 -8.33 -9.85
N GLY A 180 6.94 -7.49 -9.03
CA GLY A 180 7.62 -6.55 -8.17
C GLY A 180 7.65 -5.11 -8.67
N SER A 181 7.33 -4.86 -9.95
CA SER A 181 7.21 -3.49 -10.44
C SER A 181 6.04 -2.78 -9.78
N PHE A 182 6.09 -1.45 -9.72
CA PHE A 182 4.97 -0.66 -9.21
C PHE A 182 3.69 -0.89 -10.04
N ALA A 183 3.81 -0.96 -11.37
CA ALA A 183 2.68 -1.27 -12.26
C ALA A 183 2.04 -2.63 -11.96
N ALA A 184 2.84 -3.67 -11.69
CA ALA A 184 2.33 -4.99 -11.30
C ALA A 184 1.63 -4.93 -9.93
N CYS A 185 2.18 -4.18 -8.97
CA CYS A 185 1.53 -3.94 -7.68
C CYS A 185 0.18 -3.21 -7.84
N CYS A 186 0.09 -2.21 -8.73
CA CYS A 186 -1.17 -1.53 -9.03
C CYS A 186 -2.20 -2.46 -9.69
N LEU A 187 -1.78 -3.34 -10.60
CA LEU A 187 -2.64 -4.34 -11.22
C LEU A 187 -3.16 -5.34 -10.18
N ASN A 188 -2.29 -5.83 -9.30
CA ASN A 188 -2.70 -6.68 -8.18
C ASN A 188 -3.61 -5.94 -7.20
N ALA A 189 -3.39 -4.65 -6.95
CA ALA A 189 -4.27 -3.84 -6.12
C ALA A 189 -5.68 -3.74 -6.71
N ARG A 190 -5.81 -3.57 -8.03
CA ARG A 190 -7.12 -3.67 -8.68
C ARG A 190 -7.75 -5.04 -8.45
N ARG A 191 -7.01 -6.13 -8.68
CA ARG A 191 -7.52 -7.50 -8.52
C ARG A 191 -7.92 -7.84 -7.07
N LEU A 192 -7.22 -7.26 -6.10
CA LEU A 192 -7.54 -7.32 -4.67
C LEU A 192 -8.83 -6.55 -4.36
N ALA A 193 -8.99 -5.34 -4.91
CA ALA A 193 -10.20 -4.54 -4.75
C ALA A 193 -11.44 -5.24 -5.32
N GLU A 194 -11.31 -5.88 -6.50
CA GLU A 194 -12.38 -6.71 -7.09
C GLU A 194 -12.82 -7.87 -6.20
N ARG A 195 -11.89 -8.43 -5.43
CA ARG A 195 -12.13 -9.53 -4.48
C ARG A 195 -12.48 -9.02 -3.07
N GLY A 196 -12.82 -7.74 -2.92
CA GLY A 196 -13.34 -7.20 -1.66
C GLY A 196 -12.29 -7.02 -0.56
N VAL A 197 -11.00 -6.87 -0.91
CA VAL A 197 -9.98 -6.50 0.09
C VAL A 197 -10.15 -5.02 0.46
N ARG A 198 -10.38 -4.76 1.75
CA ARG A 198 -10.76 -3.44 2.28
C ARG A 198 -9.65 -2.40 2.23
N ASN A 199 -8.43 -2.79 2.58
CA ASN A 199 -7.29 -1.89 2.62
C ASN A 199 -6.08 -2.51 1.92
N ILE A 200 -5.57 -1.80 0.91
CA ILE A 200 -4.45 -2.25 0.09
C ILE A 200 -3.42 -1.14 0.07
N GLN A 201 -2.21 -1.42 0.55
CA GLN A 201 -1.12 -0.46 0.55
C GLN A 201 0.00 -0.94 -0.36
N VAL A 202 0.48 -0.02 -1.21
CA VAL A 202 1.65 -0.24 -2.07
C VAL A 202 2.74 0.72 -1.61
N PHE A 203 3.79 0.19 -1.00
CA PHE A 203 4.96 0.98 -0.65
C PHE A 203 5.91 1.05 -1.84
N HIS A 204 6.28 2.26 -2.23
CA HIS A 204 7.28 2.54 -3.25
C HIS A 204 8.37 3.45 -2.67
N ARG A 205 9.58 2.91 -2.51
CA ARG A 205 10.71 3.60 -1.86
C ARG A 205 11.55 4.37 -2.88
N GLY A 206 12.57 5.08 -2.41
CA GLY A 206 13.59 5.74 -3.27
C GLY A 206 13.30 7.21 -3.62
N TRP A 207 12.41 7.89 -2.89
CA TRP A 207 12.10 9.32 -3.08
C TRP A 207 12.97 10.27 -2.24
N ASP A 208 14.01 9.74 -1.58
CA ASP A 208 14.89 10.44 -0.65
C ASP A 208 16.16 11.00 -1.34
N ALA A 209 15.97 11.76 -2.43
CA ALA A 209 17.08 12.23 -3.25
C ALA A 209 17.79 13.45 -2.64
N HIS A 210 18.80 13.21 -1.81
CA HIS A 210 19.76 14.20 -1.31
C HIS A 210 20.88 14.54 -2.32
N GLY A 211 20.90 13.86 -3.47
CA GLY A 211 21.79 14.09 -4.61
C GLY A 211 21.27 13.35 -5.84
N GLY A 212 21.80 13.66 -7.03
CA GLY A 212 21.41 12.99 -8.28
C GLY A 212 19.94 13.20 -8.68
N LEU A 213 19.24 14.15 -8.04
CA LEU A 213 17.79 14.30 -8.09
C LEU A 213 17.20 14.28 -9.50
N PRO A 214 17.75 14.99 -10.51
CA PRO A 214 17.21 14.94 -11.87
C PRO A 214 17.03 13.52 -12.40
N ARG A 215 18.03 12.66 -12.20
CA ARG A 215 18.00 11.26 -12.65
C ARG A 215 17.08 10.41 -11.78
N GLU A 216 17.16 10.57 -10.46
CA GLU A 216 16.40 9.71 -9.53
C GLU A 216 14.91 9.99 -9.63
N HIS A 217 14.49 11.26 -9.57
CA HIS A 217 13.07 11.61 -9.67
C HIS A 217 12.49 11.31 -11.05
N GLU A 218 13.27 11.44 -12.14
CA GLU A 218 12.81 11.02 -13.46
C GLU A 218 12.50 9.52 -13.49
N ASN A 219 13.37 8.68 -12.91
CA ASN A 219 13.12 7.24 -12.80
C ASN A 219 11.91 6.93 -11.92
N GLN A 220 11.83 7.54 -10.74
CA GLN A 220 10.73 7.34 -9.80
C GLN A 220 9.39 7.74 -10.44
N CYS A 221 9.36 8.85 -11.19
CA CYS A 221 8.18 9.26 -11.95
C CYS A 221 7.81 8.25 -13.04
N LYS A 222 8.78 7.71 -13.78
CA LYS A 222 8.53 6.67 -14.79
C LYS A 222 7.96 5.39 -14.18
N ASP A 223 8.44 5.01 -12.99
CA ASP A 223 8.00 3.79 -12.32
C ASP A 223 6.53 3.90 -11.86
N VAL A 224 6.08 5.09 -11.41
CA VAL A 224 4.72 5.27 -10.86
C VAL A 224 3.67 5.79 -11.84
N ASP A 225 4.05 6.61 -12.84
CA ASP A 225 3.10 7.40 -13.64
C ASP A 225 2.01 6.56 -14.32
N GLN A 226 2.41 5.54 -15.07
CA GLN A 226 1.47 4.72 -15.82
C GLN A 226 0.63 3.83 -14.90
N GLY A 227 1.24 3.23 -13.87
CA GLY A 227 0.55 2.37 -12.91
C GLY A 227 -0.53 3.10 -12.11
N CYS A 228 -0.23 4.33 -11.64
CA CYS A 228 -1.21 5.18 -10.95
C CYS A 228 -2.39 5.52 -11.86
N ALA A 229 -2.12 6.03 -13.07
CA ALA A 229 -3.17 6.42 -14.01
C ALA A 229 -4.03 5.21 -14.46
N ALA A 230 -3.39 4.06 -14.68
CA ALA A 230 -4.04 2.82 -15.06
C ALA A 230 -4.97 2.33 -13.95
N LEU A 231 -4.54 2.35 -12.68
CA LEU A 231 -5.37 1.94 -11.55
C LEU A 231 -6.66 2.77 -11.45
N ILE A 232 -6.57 4.10 -11.60
CA ILE A 232 -7.75 4.98 -11.61
C ILE A 232 -8.69 4.61 -12.75
N LYS A 233 -8.17 4.47 -13.98
CA LYS A 233 -8.97 4.13 -15.15
C LYS A 233 -9.63 2.76 -15.04
N ASP A 234 -8.89 1.74 -14.60
CA ASP A 234 -9.37 0.37 -14.51
C ASP A 234 -10.45 0.23 -13.43
N LEU A 235 -10.22 0.82 -12.24
CA LEU A 235 -11.26 0.90 -11.20
C LEU A 235 -12.51 1.65 -11.69
N LYS A 236 -12.35 2.72 -12.47
CA LYS A 236 -13.48 3.47 -13.04
C LYS A 236 -14.25 2.66 -14.07
N GLN A 237 -13.56 1.97 -14.99
CA GLN A 237 -14.16 1.10 -16.00
C GLN A 237 -14.97 -0.05 -15.37
N ARG A 238 -14.53 -0.54 -14.22
CA ARG A 238 -15.20 -1.60 -13.45
C ARG A 238 -16.29 -1.07 -12.51
N GLY A 239 -16.51 0.24 -12.46
CA GLY A 239 -17.47 0.86 -11.55
C GLY A 239 -17.07 0.83 -10.08
N LEU A 240 -15.81 0.47 -9.76
CA LEU A 240 -15.29 0.36 -8.40
C LEU A 240 -14.75 1.68 -7.85
N LEU A 241 -14.31 2.60 -8.72
CA LEU A 241 -13.71 3.88 -8.27
C LEU A 241 -14.67 4.72 -7.41
N LYS A 242 -15.98 4.64 -7.64
CA LYS A 242 -16.97 5.38 -6.83
C LYS A 242 -16.98 4.92 -5.36
N ASP A 243 -16.67 3.65 -5.11
CA ASP A 243 -16.69 3.02 -3.79
C ASP A 243 -15.26 2.79 -3.23
N THR A 244 -14.23 3.10 -4.02
CA THR A 244 -12.81 2.92 -3.65
C THR A 244 -12.11 4.27 -3.60
N LEU A 245 -11.63 4.66 -2.41
CA LEU A 245 -10.74 5.80 -2.25
C LEU A 245 -9.30 5.38 -2.60
N VAL A 246 -8.74 5.99 -3.64
CA VAL A 246 -7.32 5.85 -3.99
C VAL A 246 -6.58 7.07 -3.48
N VAL A 247 -5.53 6.86 -2.68
CA VAL A 247 -4.67 7.92 -2.13
C VAL A 247 -3.25 7.70 -2.61
N TRP A 248 -2.62 8.74 -3.13
CA TRP A 248 -1.20 8.76 -3.45
C TRP A 248 -0.53 9.90 -2.70
N GLY A 249 0.57 9.58 -2.04
CA GLY A 249 1.33 10.53 -1.25
C GLY A 249 2.44 9.82 -0.49
N GLY A 250 3.07 10.58 0.40
CA GLY A 250 4.12 10.10 1.28
C GLY A 250 4.10 10.84 2.61
N GLU A 251 5.16 10.66 3.36
CA GLU A 251 5.32 11.13 4.72
C GLU A 251 5.68 12.61 4.84
N PHE A 252 6.30 13.19 3.81
CA PHE A 252 6.59 14.62 3.69
C PHE A 252 7.05 14.98 2.26
N GLY A 253 7.16 16.27 1.98
CA GLY A 253 7.72 16.80 0.75
C GLY A 253 9.25 16.97 0.80
N ARG A 254 9.79 17.63 -0.23
CA ARG A 254 11.20 18.04 -0.30
C ARG A 254 11.30 19.54 -0.44
N THR A 255 12.37 20.12 0.11
CA THR A 255 12.58 21.57 0.14
C THR A 255 12.47 22.21 -1.25
N ALA A 256 12.03 23.47 -1.31
CA ALA A 256 12.02 24.24 -2.56
C ALA A 256 13.44 24.67 -2.99
N TYR A 257 14.41 24.60 -2.09
CA TYR A 257 15.83 24.93 -2.33
C TYR A 257 16.72 23.69 -2.38
N CYS A 258 17.88 23.86 -3.01
CA CYS A 258 18.90 22.84 -3.19
C CYS A 258 19.67 22.57 -1.88
N GLN A 259 19.95 21.29 -1.63
CA GLN A 259 20.98 20.88 -0.69
C GLN A 259 22.31 20.71 -1.43
N GLY A 260 23.35 21.42 -1.01
CA GLY A 260 24.65 21.43 -1.68
C GLY A 260 24.67 22.31 -2.93
N LYS A 261 25.60 22.03 -3.85
CA LYS A 261 25.81 22.85 -5.06
C LYS A 261 24.76 22.55 -6.11
N LEU A 262 24.06 23.60 -6.57
CA LEU A 262 23.08 23.49 -7.65
C LEU A 262 23.81 23.42 -9.01
N THR A 263 23.79 22.25 -9.65
CA THR A 263 24.13 22.10 -11.07
C THR A 263 22.97 21.50 -11.83
N ARG A 264 22.99 21.57 -13.17
CA ARG A 264 21.91 21.00 -13.99
C ARG A 264 21.85 19.47 -13.89
N GLU A 265 23.01 18.84 -13.73
CA GLU A 265 23.19 17.39 -13.76
C GLU A 265 23.07 16.77 -12.36
N ASN A 266 23.33 17.54 -11.30
CA ASN A 266 23.39 17.00 -9.95
C ASN A 266 23.03 18.04 -8.89
N TYR A 267 21.96 17.76 -8.16
CA TYR A 267 21.58 18.43 -6.92
C TYR A 267 20.69 17.50 -6.09
N GLY A 268 20.44 17.87 -4.84
CA GLY A 268 19.48 17.24 -3.96
C GLY A 268 18.56 18.25 -3.31
N ARG A 269 17.56 17.77 -2.57
CA ARG A 269 16.67 18.61 -1.75
C ARG A 269 16.53 17.94 -0.39
N ASP A 270 16.41 18.71 0.68
CA ASP A 270 16.27 18.18 2.03
C ASP A 270 14.80 17.85 2.35
N HIS A 271 14.53 17.35 3.55
CA HIS A 271 13.19 16.99 4.02
C HIS A 271 12.35 18.24 4.25
N HIS A 272 11.08 18.20 3.84
CA HIS A 272 10.18 19.34 4.00
C HIS A 272 8.77 18.91 4.41
N PRO A 273 8.51 18.81 5.73
CA PRO A 273 7.22 18.33 6.24
C PRO A 273 6.15 19.43 6.36
N ARG A 274 6.51 20.71 6.14
CA ARG A 274 5.62 21.87 6.38
C ARG A 274 4.47 22.03 5.38
N CYS A 275 4.72 21.67 4.12
CA CYS A 275 3.69 21.60 3.09
C CYS A 275 4.15 20.69 1.96
N PHE A 276 3.25 19.86 1.45
CA PHE A 276 3.52 19.00 0.31
C PHE A 276 2.22 18.59 -0.40
N THR A 277 2.39 18.02 -1.59
CA THR A 277 1.25 17.61 -2.42
C THR A 277 0.96 16.13 -2.27
N ILE A 278 -0.32 15.83 -2.04
CA ILE A 278 -0.90 14.49 -2.22
C ILE A 278 -2.06 14.59 -3.21
N TRP A 279 -2.52 13.45 -3.73
CA TRP A 279 -3.78 13.43 -4.46
C TRP A 279 -4.63 12.23 -4.05
N MET A 280 -5.94 12.43 -4.19
CA MET A 280 -6.94 11.41 -3.94
C MET A 280 -7.88 11.29 -5.15
N ALA A 281 -8.47 10.12 -5.34
CA ALA A 281 -9.48 9.90 -6.37
C ALA A 281 -10.48 8.84 -5.92
N GLY A 282 -11.75 9.00 -6.33
CA GLY A 282 -12.81 8.05 -5.99
C GLY A 282 -13.32 8.14 -4.55
N GLY A 283 -14.07 7.14 -4.11
CA GLY A 283 -14.56 7.03 -2.73
C GLY A 283 -15.38 8.24 -2.24
N GLY A 284 -16.09 8.92 -3.13
CA GLY A 284 -16.88 10.12 -2.82
C GLY A 284 -16.12 11.44 -2.80
N VAL A 285 -14.80 11.45 -3.03
CA VAL A 285 -14.01 12.68 -3.16
C VAL A 285 -14.44 13.46 -4.41
N LYS A 286 -14.60 14.78 -4.28
CA LYS A 286 -14.93 15.68 -5.39
C LYS A 286 -13.78 15.66 -6.42
N PRO A 287 -14.02 15.26 -7.68
CA PRO A 287 -12.96 15.14 -8.68
C PRO A 287 -12.70 16.48 -9.39
N GLY A 288 -11.49 16.63 -9.94
CA GLY A 288 -11.10 17.78 -10.77
C GLY A 288 -10.93 19.08 -9.98
N VAL A 289 -10.58 18.98 -8.70
CA VAL A 289 -10.39 20.14 -7.81
C VAL A 289 -9.00 20.14 -7.20
N THR A 290 -8.58 21.33 -6.80
CA THR A 290 -7.41 21.54 -5.95
C THR A 290 -7.91 22.04 -4.59
N TYR A 291 -7.28 21.58 -3.51
CA TYR A 291 -7.58 21.96 -2.14
C TYR A 291 -6.33 22.48 -1.43
N GLY A 292 -6.48 23.63 -0.75
CA GLY A 292 -5.37 24.33 -0.11
C GLY A 292 -4.39 24.99 -1.07
N GLN A 293 -3.60 25.91 -0.53
CA GLN A 293 -2.60 26.71 -1.24
C GLN A 293 -1.33 26.84 -0.39
N THR A 294 -0.17 26.70 -1.02
CA THR A 294 1.13 27.03 -0.42
C THR A 294 1.51 28.46 -0.73
N ASP A 295 2.41 29.04 0.06
CA ASP A 295 3.00 30.35 -0.25
C ASP A 295 3.78 30.32 -1.59
N ASP A 296 4.10 31.52 -2.10
CA ASP A 296 4.83 31.70 -3.38
C ASP A 296 6.20 31.02 -3.39
N TYR A 297 6.73 30.65 -2.23
CA TYR A 297 8.02 29.99 -2.06
C TYR A 297 7.90 28.47 -1.83
N ALA A 298 6.67 27.93 -1.80
CA ALA A 298 6.35 26.56 -1.44
C ALA A 298 7.02 26.11 -0.12
N TYR A 299 7.05 27.00 0.87
CA TYR A 299 7.71 26.78 2.16
C TYR A 299 6.72 26.59 3.32
N ASN A 300 5.56 27.25 3.26
CA ASN A 300 4.46 27.05 4.20
C ASN A 300 3.12 26.95 3.47
N ILE A 301 2.12 26.47 4.22
CA ILE A 301 0.71 26.59 3.84
C ILE A 301 0.31 28.07 3.97
N ALA A 302 -0.20 28.65 2.88
CA ALA A 302 -0.74 30.01 2.87
C ALA A 302 -2.25 30.01 3.16
N ASP A 303 -2.96 29.03 2.60
CA ASP A 303 -4.38 28.79 2.86
C ASP A 303 -4.63 27.28 2.98
N ALA A 304 -5.13 26.82 4.12
CA ALA A 304 -5.35 25.39 4.34
C ALA A 304 -6.57 24.87 3.57
N ASP A 305 -7.58 25.71 3.38
CA ASP A 305 -8.90 25.34 2.85
C ASP A 305 -9.09 25.72 1.37
N GLY A 306 -8.18 26.55 0.85
CA GLY A 306 -8.06 26.88 -0.58
C GLY A 306 -8.78 28.14 -0.99
#